data_AF-A0A353PC60-F1
#
_entry.id   AF-A0A353PC60-F1
#
_cell.length_a   1.000
_cell.length_b   1.000
_cell.length_c   1.000
_cell.angle_alpha   90.00
_cell.angle_beta   90.00
_cell.angle_gamma   90.00
#
_symmetry.space_group_name_H-M   'P 1'
#
loop_
_entity.id
_entity.type
_entity.pdbx_description
1 polymer ?
#
loop_
_entity_poly.entity_id
_entity_poly.type
_entity_poly.pdbx_seq_one_letter_code
_entity_poly.pdbx_strand_id
1 'polypeptide(L)'
;MELRNLLQPDECGGMDDIRAEIDRIDRAVVGLIGRRYQYVLAAAKFKTSATSVKAPERLTAMLARRREWAVEEGLNADMIEKLYADLVAHFIDEEMQRWKADRE
;
A
#
# COMPACT_ATOMS: atom_id res chain seq x y z
N MET A 1 -15.72 -4.70 -1.86
CA MET A 1 -15.96 -4.89 -0.42
C MET A 1 -15.81 -3.51 0.19
N GLU A 2 -16.93 -2.84 0.44
CA GLU A 2 -16.91 -1.53 1.10
C GLU A 2 -16.57 -1.75 2.56
N LEU A 3 -15.53 -1.08 3.05
CA LEU A 3 -15.29 -1.00 4.48
C LEU A 3 -16.37 -0.06 5.05
N ARG A 4 -17.18 -0.56 5.98
CA ARG A 4 -18.17 0.26 6.69
C ARG A 4 -17.75 0.41 8.13
N ASN A 5 -17.77 1.65 8.62
CA ASN A 5 -17.61 1.96 10.03
C ASN A 5 -18.86 1.46 10.79
N LEU A 6 -18.72 1.13 12.08
CA LEU A 6 -19.92 0.94 12.92
C LEU A 6 -20.54 2.26 13.31
N LEU A 7 -19.69 3.24 13.57
CA LEU A 7 -20.07 4.58 13.97
C LEU A 7 -19.47 5.57 12.97
N GLN A 8 -20.28 6.52 12.51
CA GLN A 8 -19.75 7.68 11.82
C GLN A 8 -18.96 8.57 12.79
N PRO A 9 -18.02 9.39 12.30
CA PRO A 9 -17.22 10.26 13.16
C PRO A 9 -18.05 11.17 14.08
N ASP A 10 -19.21 11.64 13.62
CA ASP A 10 -20.15 12.48 14.36
C ASP A 10 -21.05 11.70 15.35
N GLU A 11 -21.09 10.37 15.25
CA GLU A 11 -21.83 9.48 16.17
C GLU A 11 -20.95 8.99 17.34
N CYS A 12 -19.64 9.20 17.29
CA CYS A 12 -18.71 8.78 18.34
C CYS A 12 -18.96 9.57 19.64
N GLY A 13 -19.25 8.86 20.74
CA GLY A 13 -19.53 9.47 22.04
C GLY A 13 -18.27 9.86 22.83
N GLY A 14 -17.10 9.42 22.38
CA GLY A 14 -15.82 9.75 23.02
C GLY A 14 -14.61 9.15 22.29
N MET A 15 -13.43 9.35 22.88
CA MET A 15 -12.15 8.93 22.29
C MET A 15 -12.01 7.42 22.12
N ASP A 16 -12.68 6.62 22.94
CA ASP A 16 -12.61 5.17 22.85
C ASP A 16 -13.35 4.65 21.61
N ASP A 17 -14.49 5.24 21.26
CA ASP A 17 -15.22 4.94 20.03
C ASP A 17 -14.38 5.30 18.79
N ILE A 18 -13.77 6.50 18.80
CA ILE A 18 -12.91 6.95 17.69
C ILE A 18 -11.72 6.00 17.49
N ARG A 19 -11.04 5.63 18.57
CA ARG A 19 -9.90 4.70 18.49
C ARG A 19 -10.32 3.34 17.96
N ALA A 20 -11.46 2.81 18.42
CA ALA A 20 -11.96 1.53 17.95
C ALA A 20 -12.27 1.52 16.44
N GLU A 21 -12.83 2.61 15.91
CA GLU A 21 -13.08 2.73 14.47
C GLU A 21 -11.78 2.95 13.67
N ILE A 22 -10.81 3.71 14.19
CA ILE A 22 -9.48 3.84 13.57
C ILE A 22 -8.77 2.47 13.51
N ASP A 23 -8.71 1.73 14.63
CA ASP A 23 -8.07 0.41 14.68
C ASP A 23 -8.71 -0.58 13.68
N ARG A 24 -10.03 -0.49 13.51
CA ARG A 24 -10.76 -1.27 12.49
C ARG A 24 -10.32 -0.91 11.08
N ILE A 25 -10.23 0.38 10.76
CA ILE A 25 -9.78 0.86 9.46
C ILE A 25 -8.36 0.38 9.21
N ASP A 26 -7.46 0.55 10.17
CA ASP A 26 -6.06 0.15 10.06
C ASP A 26 -5.91 -1.36 9.87
N ARG A 27 -6.69 -2.18 10.58
CA ARG A 27 -6.73 -3.63 10.36
C ARG A 27 -7.13 -3.97 8.93
N ALA A 28 -8.11 -3.27 8.37
CA ALA A 28 -8.54 -3.48 6.99
C ALA A 28 -7.47 -3.03 5.98
N VAL A 29 -6.79 -1.90 6.24
CA VAL A 29 -5.65 -1.40 5.45
C VAL A 29 -4.52 -2.43 5.43
N VAL A 30 -4.14 -2.98 6.59
CA VAL A 30 -3.12 -4.04 6.68
C VAL A 30 -3.54 -5.28 5.87
N GLY A 31 -4.81 -5.70 5.97
CA GLY A 31 -5.33 -6.80 5.15
C GLY A 31 -5.33 -6.52 3.63
N LEU A 32 -5.56 -5.27 3.23
CA LEU A 32 -5.43 -4.83 1.83
C LEU A 32 -3.98 -4.83 1.36
N ILE A 33 -3.05 -4.36 2.19
CA ILE A 33 -1.60 -4.39 1.90
C ILE A 33 -1.12 -5.83 1.77
N GLY A 34 -1.54 -6.74 2.65
CA GLY A 34 -1.21 -8.17 2.56
C GLY A 34 -1.71 -8.80 1.25
N ARG A 35 -2.93 -8.48 0.82
CA ARG A 35 -3.45 -8.92 -0.50
C ARG A 35 -2.66 -8.30 -1.65
N ARG A 36 -2.35 -7.01 -1.58
CA ARG A 36 -1.50 -6.31 -2.57
C ARG A 36 -0.14 -6.99 -2.70
N TYR A 37 0.44 -7.42 -1.58
CA TYR A 37 1.72 -8.13 -1.57
C TYR A 37 1.65 -9.47 -2.30
N GLN A 38 0.56 -10.24 -2.18
CA GLN A 38 0.38 -11.47 -2.95
C GLN A 38 0.44 -11.24 -4.47
N TYR A 39 -0.06 -10.09 -4.96
CA TYR A 39 0.10 -9.72 -6.37
C TYR A 39 1.56 -9.40 -6.74
N VAL A 40 2.34 -8.82 -5.83
CA VAL A 40 3.78 -8.62 -6.05
C VAL A 40 4.49 -9.96 -6.20
N LEU A 41 4.20 -10.93 -5.31
CA LEU A 41 4.76 -12.28 -5.40
C LEU A 41 4.35 -13.01 -6.68
N ALA A 42 3.10 -12.84 -7.12
CA ALA A 42 2.65 -13.37 -8.39
C ALA A 42 3.39 -12.73 -9.58
N ALA A 43 3.64 -11.41 -9.51
CA ALA A 43 4.36 -10.67 -10.54
C ALA A 43 5.83 -11.10 -10.67
N ALA A 44 6.46 -11.53 -9.58
CA ALA A 44 7.84 -12.03 -9.56
C ALA A 44 8.09 -13.14 -10.59
N LYS A 45 7.09 -13.99 -10.84
CA LYS A 45 7.15 -15.08 -11.84
C LYS A 45 7.34 -14.60 -13.28
N PHE A 46 6.99 -13.34 -13.56
CA PHE A 46 7.08 -12.75 -14.89
C PHE A 46 8.33 -11.87 -15.06
N LYS A 47 9.11 -11.67 -14.00
CA LYS A 47 10.30 -10.80 -14.02
C LYS A 47 11.53 -11.62 -14.38
N THR A 48 12.02 -11.43 -15.61
CA THR A 48 13.16 -12.17 -16.16
C THR A 48 14.50 -11.50 -15.90
N SER A 49 14.52 -10.27 -15.37
CA SER A 49 15.74 -9.50 -15.11
C SER A 49 15.60 -8.50 -13.94
N ALA A 50 16.72 -8.11 -13.32
CA ALA A 50 16.73 -7.10 -12.26
C ALA A 50 16.20 -5.72 -12.73
N THR A 51 16.32 -5.39 -14.02
CA THR A 51 15.74 -4.16 -14.59
C THR A 51 14.22 -4.23 -14.65
N SER A 52 13.67 -5.41 -14.97
CA SER A 52 12.21 -5.66 -14.92
C SER A 52 11.63 -5.63 -13.50
N VAL A 53 12.47 -5.80 -12.48
CA VAL A 53 12.10 -5.67 -11.07
C VAL A 53 11.89 -4.21 -10.66
N LYS A 54 12.74 -3.29 -11.14
CA LYS A 54 12.71 -1.86 -10.73
C LYS A 54 11.70 -0.99 -11.47
N ALA A 55 11.43 -1.27 -12.75
CA ALA A 55 10.41 -0.60 -13.59
C ALA A 55 10.14 0.89 -13.24
N PRO A 56 11.14 1.79 -13.39
CA PRO A 56 11.09 3.15 -12.84
C PRO A 56 9.94 4.00 -13.37
N GLU A 57 9.65 3.94 -14.67
CA GLU A 57 8.53 4.67 -15.27
C GLU A 57 7.17 4.25 -14.68
N ARG A 58 7.01 2.94 -14.41
CA ARG A 58 5.80 2.40 -13.79
C ARG A 58 5.63 2.90 -12.37
N LEU A 59 6.73 3.01 -11.60
CA LEU A 59 6.73 3.55 -10.25
C LEU A 59 6.32 5.03 -10.24
N THR A 60 6.94 5.85 -11.10
CA THR A 60 6.60 7.28 -11.21
C THR A 60 5.13 7.48 -11.57
N ALA A 61 4.62 6.77 -12.58
CA ALA A 61 3.21 6.86 -12.96
C ALA A 61 2.26 6.36 -11.85
N MET A 62 2.66 5.32 -11.10
CA MET A 62 1.90 4.82 -9.96
C MET A 62 1.81 5.88 -8.85
N LEU A 63 2.93 6.51 -8.49
CA LEU A 63 3.00 7.52 -7.44
C LEU A 63 2.19 8.77 -7.81
N ALA A 64 2.31 9.27 -9.04
CA ALA A 64 1.50 10.38 -9.54
C ALA A 64 -0.01 10.11 -9.37
N ARG A 65 -0.45 8.90 -9.72
CA ARG A 65 -1.86 8.52 -9.54
C ARG A 65 -2.28 8.44 -8.06
N ARG A 66 -1.38 8.06 -7.15
CA ARG A 66 -1.68 8.06 -5.70
C ARG A 66 -1.78 9.47 -5.15
N ARG A 67 -0.99 10.42 -5.67
CA ARG A 67 -1.13 11.85 -5.32
C ARG A 67 -2.51 12.36 -5.71
N GLU A 68 -2.99 12.04 -6.91
CA GLU A 68 -4.33 12.42 -7.36
C GLU A 68 -5.42 11.89 -6.41
N TRP A 69 -5.35 10.61 -6.04
CA TRP A 69 -6.29 10.02 -5.08
C TRP A 69 -6.20 10.66 -3.69
N ALA A 70 -5.01 11.04 -3.24
CA ALA A 70 -4.86 11.74 -1.97
C ALA A 70 -5.64 13.07 -1.98
N VAL A 71 -5.53 13.83 -3.07
CA VAL A 71 -6.25 15.10 -3.22
C VAL A 71 -7.77 14.88 -3.27
N GLU A 72 -8.23 13.85 -3.98
CA GLU A 72 -9.65 13.48 -4.04
C GLU A 72 -10.24 13.18 -2.65
N GLU A 73 -9.44 12.57 -1.76
CA GLU A 73 -9.83 12.23 -0.38
C GLU A 73 -9.51 13.36 0.64
N GLY A 74 -9.06 14.53 0.19
CA GLY A 74 -8.72 15.66 1.07
C GLY A 74 -7.44 15.46 1.91
N LEU A 75 -6.55 14.55 1.50
CA LEU A 75 -5.29 14.22 2.15
C LEU A 75 -4.11 14.99 1.54
N ASN A 76 -3.01 15.08 2.29
CA ASN A 76 -1.75 15.63 1.79
C ASN A 76 -1.12 14.67 0.75
N ALA A 77 -0.97 15.14 -0.48
CA ALA A 77 -0.44 14.34 -1.59
C ALA A 77 1.00 13.86 -1.37
N ASP A 78 1.87 14.68 -0.77
CA ASP A 78 3.27 14.32 -0.50
C ASP A 78 3.37 13.23 0.57
N MET A 79 2.50 13.28 1.58
CA MET A 79 2.42 12.25 2.62
C MET A 79 2.01 10.90 2.03
N ILE A 80 0.95 10.88 1.20
CA ILE A 80 0.48 9.65 0.57
C ILE A 80 1.49 9.11 -0.44
N GLU A 81 2.14 9.98 -1.21
CA GLU A 81 3.23 9.56 -2.10
C GLU A 81 4.34 8.88 -1.31
N LYS A 82 4.82 9.50 -0.23
CA LYS A 82 5.89 8.94 0.60
C LYS A 82 5.51 7.57 1.16
N LEU A 83 4.29 7.44 1.70
CA LEU A 83 3.78 6.17 2.21
C LEU A 83 3.85 5.05 1.15
N TYR A 84 3.40 5.35 -0.08
CA TYR A 84 3.41 4.36 -1.16
C TYR A 84 4.81 4.12 -1.74
N ALA A 85 5.68 5.12 -1.75
CA ALA A 85 7.07 4.97 -2.17
C ALA A 85 7.82 4.01 -1.22
N ASP A 86 7.71 4.23 0.09
CA ASP A 86 8.33 3.38 1.11
C ASP A 86 7.78 1.94 1.04
N LEU A 87 6.45 1.79 0.91
CA LEU A 87 5.80 0.48 0.78
C LEU A 87 6.30 -0.30 -0.45
N VAL A 88 6.47 0.37 -1.59
CA VAL A 88 6.92 -0.29 -2.82
C VAL A 88 8.41 -0.60 -2.77
N ALA A 89 9.23 0.32 -2.27
CA ALA A 89 10.66 0.07 -2.08
C ALA A 89 10.89 -1.19 -1.23
N HIS A 90 10.17 -1.31 -0.11
CA HIS A 90 10.25 -2.50 0.74
C HIS A 90 9.94 -3.80 0.00
N PHE A 91 8.85 -3.85 -0.78
CA PHE A 91 8.49 -5.06 -1.53
C PHE A 91 9.44 -5.37 -2.69
N ILE A 92 10.02 -4.35 -3.34
CA ILE A 92 11.06 -4.55 -4.36
C ILE A 92 12.31 -5.17 -3.71
N ASP A 93 12.71 -4.67 -2.54
CA ASP A 93 13.88 -5.19 -1.83
C ASP A 93 13.66 -6.64 -1.39
N GLU A 94 12.49 -6.97 -0.81
CA GLU A 94 12.17 -8.36 -0.47
C GLU A 94 12.18 -9.29 -1.69
N GLU A 95 11.63 -8.85 -2.82
CA GLU A 95 11.63 -9.62 -4.07
C GLU A 95 13.06 -9.84 -4.58
N MET A 96 13.92 -8.81 -4.52
CA MET A 96 15.33 -8.91 -4.90
C MET A 96 16.12 -9.88 -4.01
N GLN A 97 15.81 -9.95 -2.71
CA GLN A 97 16.43 -10.93 -1.82
C GLN A 97 16.01 -12.36 -2.16
N ARG A 98 14.72 -12.59 -2.41
CA ARG A 98 14.21 -13.92 -2.82
C ARG A 98 14.79 -14.37 -4.16
N TRP A 99 14.86 -13.47 -5.13
CA TRP A 99 15.43 -13.77 -6.45
C TRP A 99 16.92 -14.14 -6.40
N LYS A 100 17.68 -13.57 -5.45
CA LYS A 100 19.08 -13.97 -5.22
C LYS A 100 19.17 -15.36 -4.59
N ALA A 101 18.36 -15.63 -3.56
CA ALA A 101 18.36 -16.92 -2.87
C ALA A 101 17.94 -18.10 -3.77
N ASP A 102 17.02 -17.89 -4.72
CA ASP A 102 16.58 -18.93 -5.66
C ASP A 102 17.65 -19.30 -6.72
N ARG A 103 18.75 -18.55 -6.78
CA ARG A 103 19.84 -18.71 -7.78
C ARG A 103 21.18 -19.11 -7.17
N GLU A 104 21.23 -19.34 -5.86
CA GLU A 104 22.32 -19.97 -5.11
C GLU A 104 22.01 -21.44 -4.85
#